data_AF-W1VMV4-F1
#
_entry.id   AF-W1VMV4-F1
#
_cell.length_a   1.000
_cell.length_b   1.000
_cell.length_c   1.000
_cell.angle_alpha   90.00
_cell.angle_beta   90.00
_cell.angle_gamma   90.00
#
_symmetry.space_group_name_H-M   'P 1'
#
loop_
_entity.id
_entity.type
_entity.pdbx_description
1 polymer ?
#
loop_
_entity_poly.entity_id
_entity_poly.type
_entity_poly.pdbx_seq_one_letter_code
_entity_poly.pdbx_strand_id
1 'polypeptide(L)'
;MAAGGIDLGTAWLNVVPSFRGMTKAISTEMDGAEKILTSRTSGALSKAGLGAAKGIGNALSKIGKVGLGAITAGVAGVGASFASLLPEVVAASDATDKFKSTLNFAGLGSEQIDKLTKSTKAYADRTVYDLADIQGTTAQLAANGVKDFDKVAEAAGNLNAVAGGNKETFKSVGMVLTQTAGAGKLTTENWNQLADAIPGASGRLQEAMKANGAYTGDFREAMAEGQITAEEFNQAIMDLGMED
;
A
#
# COMPACT_ATOMS: atom_id res chain seq x y z
N MET A 1 -49.10 -0.58 -41.51
CA MET A 1 -48.66 -1.97 -41.27
C MET A 1 -47.15 -2.02 -41.39
N ALA A 2 -46.50 -2.70 -40.46
CA ALA A 2 -45.07 -2.75 -40.22
C ALA A 2 -44.35 -3.85 -41.03
N ALA A 3 -43.02 -3.92 -40.82
CA ALA A 3 -42.06 -5.00 -41.12
C ALA A 3 -41.46 -4.98 -42.54
N GLY A 4 -40.15 -5.21 -42.73
CA GLY A 4 -39.07 -5.54 -41.80
C GLY A 4 -37.77 -5.62 -42.61
N GLY A 5 -36.68 -5.06 -42.07
CA GLY A 5 -35.35 -5.19 -42.65
C GLY A 5 -34.83 -6.61 -42.47
N ILE A 6 -34.22 -7.15 -43.53
CA ILE A 6 -33.59 -8.47 -43.53
C ILE A 6 -32.10 -8.26 -43.22
N ASP A 7 -31.70 -8.68 -42.02
CA ASP A 7 -30.32 -8.82 -41.57
C ASP A 7 -29.80 -10.20 -42.01
N LEU A 8 -28.68 -10.24 -42.72
CA LEU A 8 -27.98 -11.47 -43.06
C LEU A 8 -26.46 -11.30 -42.90
N GLY A 9 -25.99 -11.70 -41.72
CA GLY A 9 -24.82 -12.57 -41.57
C GLY A 9 -23.45 -11.91 -41.35
N THR A 10 -23.08 -11.70 -40.09
CA THR A 10 -21.68 -11.43 -39.71
C THR A 10 -20.87 -12.73 -39.70
N ALA A 11 -19.92 -12.87 -40.63
CA ALA A 11 -18.92 -13.94 -40.60
C ALA A 11 -17.72 -13.51 -39.74
N TRP A 12 -17.41 -14.25 -38.68
CA TRP A 12 -16.24 -14.00 -37.84
C TRP A 12 -15.06 -14.86 -38.31
N LEU A 13 -14.00 -14.20 -38.79
CA LEU A 13 -12.69 -14.82 -39.07
C LEU A 13 -11.93 -14.98 -37.75
N ASN A 14 -11.73 -16.22 -37.32
CA ASN A 14 -10.94 -16.53 -36.14
C ASN A 14 -9.45 -16.61 -36.51
N VAL A 15 -8.71 -15.52 -36.32
CA VAL A 15 -7.26 -15.51 -36.45
C VAL A 15 -6.67 -15.72 -35.06
N VAL A 16 -6.22 -16.94 -34.79
CA VAL A 16 -5.44 -17.25 -33.58
C VAL A 16 -3.96 -17.01 -33.90
N PRO A 17 -3.29 -15.99 -33.33
CA PRO A 17 -1.84 -15.87 -33.46
C PRO A 17 -1.16 -17.01 -32.69
N SER A 18 -0.43 -17.88 -33.40
CA SER A 18 0.35 -18.94 -32.75
C SER A 18 1.61 -18.35 -32.09
N PHE A 19 1.73 -18.49 -30.77
CA PHE A 19 2.85 -17.99 -29.94
C PHE A 19 4.20 -18.72 -30.13
N ARG A 20 4.49 -19.31 -31.30
CA ARG A 20 5.80 -19.93 -31.58
C ARG A 20 6.82 -18.84 -31.92
N GLY A 21 7.47 -18.30 -30.89
CA GLY A 21 8.60 -17.37 -31.01
C GLY A 21 8.79 -16.44 -29.81
N MET A 22 7.74 -16.22 -29.02
CA MET A 22 7.74 -15.28 -27.89
C MET A 22 8.72 -15.69 -26.77
N THR A 23 8.89 -16.98 -26.53
CA THR A 23 9.83 -17.49 -25.50
C THR A 23 11.29 -17.22 -25.84
N LYS A 24 11.63 -17.15 -27.14
CA LYS A 24 13.01 -16.94 -27.60
C LYS A 24 13.41 -15.45 -27.59
N ALA A 25 12.45 -14.57 -27.80
CA ALA A 25 12.64 -13.12 -27.64
C ALA A 25 12.75 -12.74 -26.16
N ILE A 26 11.88 -13.29 -25.31
CA ILE A 26 11.91 -13.05 -23.85
C ILE A 26 13.21 -13.54 -23.22
N SER A 27 13.71 -14.72 -23.59
CA SER A 27 14.98 -15.22 -23.04
C SER A 27 16.19 -14.38 -23.43
N THR A 28 16.18 -13.79 -24.63
CA THR A 28 17.29 -12.96 -25.14
C THR A 28 17.30 -11.57 -24.47
N GLU A 29 16.12 -11.00 -24.20
CA GLU A 29 15.97 -9.76 -23.42
C GLU A 29 16.35 -9.96 -21.94
N MET A 30 16.02 -11.12 -21.37
CA MET A 30 16.27 -11.45 -19.96
C MET A 30 17.77 -11.69 -19.67
N ASP A 31 18.50 -12.31 -20.60
CA ASP A 31 19.97 -12.48 -20.50
C ASP A 31 20.71 -11.13 -20.62
N GLY A 32 20.19 -10.22 -21.46
CA GLY A 32 20.66 -8.84 -21.55
C GLY A 32 20.40 -8.03 -20.26
N ALA A 33 19.24 -8.20 -19.65
CA ALA A 33 18.87 -7.54 -18.40
C ALA A 33 19.69 -8.06 -17.20
N GLU A 34 19.94 -9.37 -17.12
CA GLU A 34 20.75 -9.99 -16.07
C GLU A 34 22.22 -9.57 -16.17
N LYS A 35 22.76 -9.44 -17.37
CA LYS A 35 24.13 -8.95 -17.60
C LYS A 35 24.28 -7.47 -17.25
N ILE A 36 23.25 -6.65 -17.45
CA ILE A 36 23.21 -5.24 -17.04
C ILE A 36 23.08 -5.11 -15.52
N LEU A 37 22.25 -5.94 -14.88
CA LEU A 37 22.12 -5.98 -13.42
C LEU A 37 23.44 -6.41 -12.77
N THR A 38 24.03 -7.52 -13.21
CA THR A 38 25.27 -8.08 -12.64
C THR A 38 26.46 -7.14 -12.83
N SER A 39 26.51 -6.41 -13.94
CA SER A 39 27.55 -5.39 -14.20
C SER A 39 27.35 -4.11 -13.37
N ARG A 40 26.11 -3.77 -12.99
CA ARG A 40 25.80 -2.58 -12.16
C ARG A 40 25.88 -2.86 -10.66
N THR A 41 25.59 -4.08 -10.21
CA THR A 41 25.59 -4.42 -8.77
C THR A 41 26.97 -4.77 -8.24
N SER A 42 27.84 -5.40 -9.03
CA SER A 42 29.18 -5.81 -8.57
C SER A 42 30.25 -4.70 -8.69
N GLY A 43 30.08 -3.74 -9.62
CA GLY A 43 31.05 -2.65 -9.84
C GLY A 43 30.70 -1.32 -9.16
N ALA A 44 29.42 -1.04 -8.90
CA ALA A 44 28.99 0.26 -8.36
C ALA A 44 28.96 0.31 -6.83
N LEU A 45 28.81 -0.83 -6.14
CA LEU A 45 28.68 -0.84 -4.68
C LEU A 45 30.03 -0.66 -3.96
N SER A 46 31.14 -1.08 -4.58
CA SER A 46 32.47 -1.01 -3.96
C SER A 46 33.18 0.35 -4.13
N LYS A 47 32.64 1.26 -4.94
CA LYS A 47 33.23 2.59 -5.21
C LYS A 47 32.29 3.78 -5.00
N ALA A 48 31.02 3.56 -4.66
CA ALA A 48 30.03 4.61 -4.40
C ALA A 48 29.94 5.02 -2.91
N GLY A 49 30.99 4.79 -2.12
CA GLY A 49 31.03 5.11 -0.69
C GLY A 49 31.30 6.56 -0.31
N LEU A 50 31.53 7.49 -1.25
CA LEU A 50 31.91 8.88 -0.87
C LEU A 50 31.50 9.98 -1.86
N GLY A 51 30.52 9.74 -2.73
CA GLY A 51 30.12 10.70 -3.78
C GLY A 51 28.61 10.93 -3.97
N ALA A 52 27.74 10.03 -3.51
CA ALA A 52 26.30 10.12 -3.71
C ALA A 52 25.59 11.14 -2.79
N ALA A 53 26.20 11.52 -1.66
CA ALA A 53 25.64 12.50 -0.74
C ALA A 53 25.54 13.93 -1.34
N LYS A 54 26.34 14.25 -2.36
CA LYS A 54 26.39 15.61 -2.95
C LYS A 54 25.44 15.81 -4.13
N GLY A 55 24.94 14.74 -4.74
CA GLY A 55 24.00 14.80 -5.87
C GLY A 55 22.53 14.88 -5.44
N ILE A 56 22.18 14.26 -4.32
CA ILE A 56 20.80 14.24 -3.77
C ILE A 56 20.44 15.62 -3.19
N GLY A 57 21.41 16.34 -2.61
CA GLY A 57 21.20 17.70 -2.08
C GLY A 57 20.80 18.74 -3.13
N ASN A 58 21.17 18.56 -4.40
CA ASN A 58 20.82 19.47 -5.50
C ASN A 58 19.50 19.14 -6.21
N ALA A 59 18.98 17.92 -6.04
CA ALA A 59 17.64 17.56 -6.51
C ALA A 59 16.56 18.04 -5.53
N LEU A 60 16.85 17.98 -4.23
CA LEU A 60 15.94 18.43 -3.18
C LEU A 60 15.81 19.97 -3.11
N SER A 61 16.89 20.71 -3.41
CA SER A 61 16.86 22.18 -3.44
C SER A 61 16.06 22.78 -4.60
N LYS A 62 15.76 21.98 -5.64
CA LYS A 62 14.90 22.38 -6.77
C LYS A 62 13.42 22.10 -6.54
N ILE A 63 13.07 21.21 -5.61
CA ILE A 63 11.67 20.95 -5.21
C ILE A 63 11.15 22.09 -4.32
N GLY A 64 12.02 22.75 -3.55
CA GLY A 64 11.65 23.85 -2.64
C GLY A 64 11.32 25.22 -3.26
N LYS A 65 11.10 25.33 -4.58
CA LYS A 65 10.79 26.61 -5.26
C LYS A 65 9.64 26.57 -6.27
N VAL A 66 8.95 25.43 -6.41
CA VAL A 66 7.79 25.33 -7.30
C VAL A 66 6.53 25.27 -6.43
N GLY A 67 5.70 26.30 -6.56
CA GLY A 67 4.53 26.54 -5.73
C GLY A 67 3.45 25.46 -5.84
N LEU A 68 2.54 25.50 -4.86
CA LEU A 68 1.25 24.78 -4.82
C LEU A 68 0.58 24.78 -6.22
N GLY A 69 0.35 23.59 -6.77
CA GLY A 69 -0.55 23.41 -7.91
C GLY A 69 0.11 22.74 -9.11
N ALA A 70 0.26 21.41 -9.04
CA ALA A 70 0.23 20.46 -10.17
C ALA A 70 0.80 19.11 -9.68
N ILE A 71 -0.03 18.25 -9.09
CA ILE A 71 0.31 16.83 -8.98
C ILE A 71 -0.08 16.21 -10.32
N THR A 72 0.81 16.30 -11.30
CA THR A 72 0.68 15.56 -12.56
C THR A 72 1.29 14.17 -12.38
N ALA A 73 0.46 13.17 -12.61
CA ALA A 73 0.73 11.74 -12.75
C ALA A 73 2.20 11.34 -12.97
N GLY A 74 2.71 10.48 -12.09
CA GLY A 74 4.05 9.92 -12.20
C GLY A 74 4.42 8.96 -11.07
N VAL A 75 3.57 7.99 -10.74
CA VAL A 75 3.98 6.80 -9.97
C VAL A 75 3.81 5.58 -10.88
N ALA A 76 4.76 5.41 -11.78
CA ALA A 76 4.97 4.18 -12.52
C ALA A 76 6.36 3.66 -12.16
N GLY A 77 6.39 2.58 -11.38
CA GLY A 77 7.54 1.68 -11.31
C GLY A 77 8.63 1.98 -10.29
N VAL A 78 8.37 1.68 -9.02
CA VAL A 78 9.37 1.01 -8.14
C VAL A 78 8.63 -0.04 -7.30
N GLY A 79 8.15 -1.09 -7.97
CA GLY A 79 7.79 -2.35 -7.32
C GLY A 79 9.07 -3.15 -7.10
N ALA A 80 9.86 -2.77 -6.10
CA ALA A 80 11.03 -3.54 -5.69
C ALA A 80 10.70 -4.28 -4.39
N SER A 81 10.23 -5.53 -4.55
CA SER A 81 10.35 -6.66 -3.61
C SER A 81 10.75 -6.31 -2.16
N PHE A 82 9.76 -5.92 -1.34
CA PHE A 82 9.91 -5.76 0.12
C PHE A 82 10.08 -7.10 0.86
N ALA A 83 9.73 -8.22 0.23
CA ALA A 83 9.70 -9.54 0.89
C ALA A 83 11.09 -10.18 1.09
N SER A 84 12.15 -9.70 0.43
CA SER A 84 13.43 -10.42 0.30
C SER A 84 14.57 -9.98 1.23
N LEU A 85 14.31 -9.16 2.27
CA LEU A 85 15.35 -8.60 3.15
C LEU A 85 15.26 -8.98 4.63
N LEU A 86 14.61 -10.09 4.99
CA LEU A 86 14.49 -10.50 6.40
C LEU A 86 15.36 -11.72 6.73
N PRO A 87 16.53 -11.55 7.37
CA PRO A 87 17.07 -12.57 8.25
C PRO A 87 16.20 -12.67 9.51
N GLU A 88 15.78 -13.90 9.82
CA GLU A 88 14.95 -14.28 10.96
C GLU A 88 15.69 -14.20 12.31
N VAL A 89 14.89 -14.32 13.38
CA VAL A 89 15.19 -14.46 14.84
C VAL A 89 15.03 -13.16 15.66
N VAL A 90 14.34 -13.29 16.82
CA VAL A 90 13.49 -12.25 17.46
C VAL A 90 13.75 -12.11 18.97
N ALA A 91 14.04 -10.89 19.40
CA ALA A 91 13.68 -10.32 20.71
C ALA A 91 12.97 -8.96 20.50
N ALA A 92 12.29 -8.42 21.53
CA ALA A 92 11.49 -7.19 21.41
C ALA A 92 12.27 -5.95 20.90
N SER A 93 13.59 -5.90 21.11
CA SER A 93 14.45 -4.88 20.50
C SER A 93 14.45 -4.95 18.97
N ASP A 94 14.37 -6.14 18.37
CA ASP A 94 14.39 -6.32 16.91
C ASP A 94 13.15 -5.75 16.23
N ALA A 95 11.99 -5.76 16.90
CA ALA A 95 10.76 -5.24 16.29
C ALA A 95 10.84 -3.71 16.12
N THR A 96 11.32 -3.01 17.16
CA THR A 96 11.55 -1.56 17.08
C THR A 96 12.72 -1.22 16.16
N ASP A 97 13.79 -2.02 16.13
CA ASP A 97 14.90 -1.78 15.19
C ASP A 97 14.48 -2.03 13.74
N LYS A 98 13.68 -3.07 13.46
CA LYS A 98 13.06 -3.31 12.14
C LYS A 98 12.14 -2.17 11.75
N PHE A 99 11.30 -1.69 12.67
CA PHE A 99 10.45 -0.53 12.47
C PHE A 99 11.25 0.70 12.02
N LYS A 100 12.28 1.06 12.78
CA LYS A 100 13.17 2.18 12.44
C LYS A 100 13.86 1.98 11.09
N SER A 101 14.32 0.77 10.81
CA SER A 101 14.97 0.41 9.54
C SER A 101 14.01 0.57 8.35
N THR A 102 12.77 0.07 8.45
CA THR A 102 11.76 0.22 7.40
C THR A 102 11.38 1.67 7.17
N LEU A 103 11.21 2.47 8.22
CA LEU A 103 10.92 3.90 8.08
C LEU A 103 12.08 4.67 7.46
N ASN A 104 13.32 4.33 7.83
CA ASN A 104 14.52 4.91 7.20
C ASN A 104 14.56 4.54 5.71
N PHE A 105 14.28 3.29 5.37
CA PHE A 105 14.17 2.84 3.99
C PHE A 105 13.07 3.57 3.20
N ALA A 106 11.94 3.86 3.85
CA ALA A 106 10.87 4.71 3.28
C ALA A 106 11.26 6.20 3.17
N GLY A 107 12.48 6.58 3.57
CA GLY A 107 13.04 7.92 3.39
C GLY A 107 12.78 8.88 4.56
N LEU A 108 12.29 8.40 5.70
CA LEU A 108 12.03 9.25 6.87
C LEU A 108 13.31 9.66 7.58
N GLY A 109 13.33 10.89 8.08
CA GLY A 109 14.45 11.41 8.88
C GLY A 109 14.50 10.80 10.27
N SER A 110 15.69 10.77 10.89
CA SER A 110 15.91 10.23 12.24
C SER A 110 14.97 10.83 13.29
N GLU A 111 14.76 12.15 13.27
CA GLU A 111 13.83 12.81 14.21
C GLU A 111 12.37 12.34 14.04
N GLN A 112 11.93 12.10 12.80
CA GLN A 112 10.58 11.60 12.53
C GLN A 112 10.46 10.15 12.98
N ILE A 113 11.48 9.33 12.72
CA ILE A 113 11.56 7.94 13.16
C ILE A 113 11.48 7.85 14.69
N ASP A 114 12.20 8.70 15.41
CA ASP A 114 12.17 8.74 16.88
C ASP A 114 10.80 9.19 17.41
N LYS A 115 10.16 10.18 16.77
CA LYS A 115 8.79 10.59 17.10
C LYS A 115 7.80 9.46 16.90
N LEU A 116 7.85 8.77 15.76
CA LEU A 116 6.98 7.64 15.45
C LEU A 116 7.23 6.45 16.39
N THR A 117 8.49 6.19 16.75
CA THR A 117 8.85 5.16 17.73
C THR A 117 8.22 5.46 19.10
N LYS A 118 8.25 6.73 19.54
CA LYS A 118 7.63 7.15 20.79
C LYS A 118 6.09 7.11 20.71
N SER A 119 5.50 7.55 19.59
CA SER A 119 4.04 7.55 19.40
C SER A 119 3.48 6.14 19.40
N THR A 120 4.07 5.24 18.61
CA THR A 120 3.65 3.82 18.57
C THR A 120 3.80 3.14 19.93
N LYS A 121 4.85 3.48 20.70
CA LYS A 121 5.01 3.02 22.07
C LYS A 121 3.90 3.55 23.00
N ALA A 122 3.64 4.85 22.97
CA ALA A 122 2.56 5.45 23.77
C ALA A 122 1.19 4.88 23.38
N TYR A 123 0.97 4.59 22.10
CA TYR A 123 -0.23 3.93 21.59
C TYR A 123 -0.37 2.49 22.14
N ALA A 124 0.72 1.71 22.12
CA ALA A 124 0.73 0.38 22.72
C ALA A 124 0.47 0.43 24.24
N ASP A 125 1.08 1.39 24.95
CA ASP A 125 0.93 1.54 26.40
C ASP A 125 -0.51 1.92 26.81
N ARG A 126 -1.26 2.62 25.94
CA ARG A 126 -2.67 3.03 26.19
C ARG A 126 -3.71 2.06 25.64
N THR A 127 -3.30 1.02 24.91
CA THR A 127 -4.19 0.04 24.30
C THR A 127 -3.85 -1.36 24.76
N VAL A 128 -4.67 -2.33 24.37
CA VAL A 128 -4.36 -3.75 24.60
C VAL A 128 -3.43 -4.32 23.54
N TYR A 129 -3.06 -3.57 22.50
CA TYR A 129 -2.34 -4.09 21.34
C TYR A 129 -0.84 -4.22 21.58
N ASP A 130 -0.21 -5.15 20.87
CA ASP A 130 1.23 -5.36 21.01
C ASP A 130 2.02 -4.33 20.20
N LEU A 131 3.08 -3.79 20.81
CA LEU A 131 3.93 -2.77 20.18
C LEU A 131 4.45 -3.23 18.81
N ALA A 132 4.82 -4.51 18.69
CA ALA A 132 5.34 -5.08 17.46
C ALA A 132 4.30 -5.06 16.33
N ASP A 133 3.02 -5.30 16.62
CA ASP A 133 1.95 -5.29 15.62
C ASP A 133 1.61 -3.86 15.18
N ILE A 134 1.58 -2.92 16.13
CA ILE A 134 1.39 -1.49 15.86
C ILE A 134 2.52 -0.97 14.96
N GLN A 135 3.77 -1.22 15.35
CA GLN A 135 4.94 -0.80 14.60
C GLN A 135 5.00 -1.49 13.23
N GLY A 136 4.70 -2.79 13.16
CA GLY A 136 4.65 -3.55 11.91
C GLY A 136 3.65 -2.97 10.91
N THR A 137 2.42 -2.72 11.36
CA THR A 137 1.37 -2.10 10.52
C THR A 137 1.78 -0.70 10.07
N THR A 138 2.24 0.14 11.01
CA THR A 138 2.68 1.51 10.73
C THR A 138 3.81 1.55 9.69
N ALA A 139 4.82 0.69 9.84
CA ALA A 139 5.94 0.60 8.90
C ALA A 139 5.52 0.08 7.52
N GLN A 140 4.61 -0.90 7.46
CA GLN A 140 4.08 -1.40 6.19
C GLN A 140 3.27 -0.32 5.46
N LEU A 141 2.44 0.45 6.16
CA LEU A 141 1.71 1.57 5.56
C LEU A 141 2.65 2.66 5.06
N ALA A 142 3.68 3.02 5.84
CA ALA A 142 4.72 3.96 5.41
C ALA A 142 5.46 3.49 4.16
N ALA A 143 5.83 2.21 4.11
CA ALA A 143 6.52 1.59 2.97
C ALA A 143 5.65 1.56 1.70
N ASN A 144 4.33 1.46 1.84
CA ASN A 144 3.38 1.55 0.72
C ASN A 144 3.01 3.00 0.37
N GLY A 145 3.64 4.00 1.00
CA GLY A 145 3.39 5.41 0.70
C GLY A 145 2.02 5.91 1.14
N VAL A 146 1.39 5.25 2.12
CA VAL A 146 0.09 5.68 2.66
C VAL A 146 0.25 7.03 3.34
N LYS A 147 -0.58 7.98 2.95
CA LYS A 147 -0.64 9.31 3.57
C LYS A 147 -1.12 9.18 5.02
N ASP A 148 -0.49 9.93 5.93
CA ASP A 148 -0.83 9.93 7.36
C ASP A 148 -0.83 8.48 7.96
N PHE A 149 0.08 7.62 7.49
CA PHE A 149 0.11 6.19 7.81
C PHE A 149 0.08 5.86 9.31
N ASP A 150 0.68 6.72 10.14
CA ASP A 150 0.68 6.60 11.59
C ASP A 150 -0.71 6.83 12.17
N LYS A 151 -1.42 7.86 11.70
CA LYS A 151 -2.80 8.12 12.08
C LYS A 151 -3.76 7.07 11.54
N VAL A 152 -3.56 6.58 10.31
CA VAL A 152 -4.36 5.48 9.75
C VAL A 152 -4.21 4.23 10.63
N ALA A 153 -3.00 3.89 11.05
CA ALA A 153 -2.76 2.76 11.95
C ALA A 153 -3.43 2.95 13.33
N GLU A 154 -3.31 4.15 13.93
CA GLU A 154 -3.98 4.46 15.21
C GLU A 154 -5.51 4.46 15.09
N ALA A 155 -6.05 5.06 14.02
CA ALA A 155 -7.48 5.11 13.74
C ALA A 155 -8.06 3.70 13.53
N ALA A 156 -7.33 2.84 12.81
CA ALA A 156 -7.72 1.45 12.64
C ALA A 156 -7.76 0.68 13.96
N GLY A 157 -6.78 0.92 14.85
CA GLY A 157 -6.79 0.36 16.19
C GLY A 157 -7.95 0.88 17.03
N ASN A 158 -8.24 2.17 16.99
CA ASN A 158 -9.36 2.76 17.72
C ASN A 158 -10.70 2.23 17.20
N LEU A 159 -10.86 2.15 15.89
CA LEU A 159 -12.04 1.57 15.24
C LEU A 159 -12.22 0.10 15.64
N ASN A 160 -11.13 -0.67 15.67
CA ASN A 160 -11.14 -2.05 16.15
C ASN A 160 -11.58 -2.13 17.62
N ALA A 161 -11.07 -1.26 18.49
CA ALA A 161 -11.47 -1.22 19.91
C ALA A 161 -12.96 -0.88 20.07
N VAL A 162 -13.45 0.14 19.36
CA VAL A 162 -14.86 0.58 19.39
C VAL A 162 -15.79 -0.53 18.86
N ALA A 163 -15.34 -1.31 17.89
CA ALA A 163 -16.07 -2.47 17.37
C ALA A 163 -16.05 -3.71 18.29
N GLY A 164 -15.43 -3.62 19.48
CA GLY A 164 -15.29 -4.74 20.41
C GLY A 164 -14.17 -5.72 20.06
N GLY A 165 -13.25 -5.32 19.18
CA GLY A 165 -12.11 -6.11 18.75
C GLY A 165 -11.00 -6.23 19.79
N ASN A 166 -10.15 -7.23 19.61
CA ASN A 166 -8.99 -7.54 20.47
C ASN A 166 -7.68 -7.43 19.67
N LYS A 167 -6.57 -7.96 20.22
CA LYS A 167 -5.26 -7.93 19.53
C LYS A 167 -5.26 -8.71 18.20
N GLU A 168 -5.97 -9.84 18.16
CA GLU A 168 -6.02 -10.70 16.96
C GLU A 168 -6.78 -9.98 15.84
N THR A 169 -7.90 -9.35 16.16
CA THR A 169 -8.66 -8.59 15.17
C THR A 169 -7.91 -7.35 14.72
N PHE A 170 -7.14 -6.69 15.60
CA PHE A 170 -6.24 -5.61 15.20
C PHE A 170 -5.23 -6.07 14.13
N LYS A 171 -4.63 -7.24 14.32
CA LYS A 171 -3.68 -7.81 13.36
C LYS A 171 -4.37 -8.10 12.01
N SER A 172 -5.58 -8.63 12.02
CA SER A 172 -6.36 -8.84 10.80
C SER A 172 -6.69 -7.52 10.09
N VAL A 173 -7.10 -6.50 10.84
CA VAL A 173 -7.36 -5.15 10.30
C VAL A 173 -6.08 -4.55 9.71
N GLY A 174 -4.95 -4.66 10.40
CA GLY A 174 -3.64 -4.21 9.90
C GLY A 174 -3.21 -4.93 8.62
N MET A 175 -3.47 -6.24 8.52
CA MET A 175 -3.22 -7.01 7.30
C MET A 175 -4.07 -6.52 6.13
N VAL A 176 -5.38 -6.31 6.35
CA VAL A 176 -6.29 -5.78 5.34
C VAL A 176 -5.84 -4.40 4.86
N LEU A 177 -5.44 -3.52 5.78
CA LEU A 177 -4.92 -2.19 5.48
C LEU A 177 -3.69 -2.26 4.57
N THR A 178 -2.70 -3.07 4.93
CA THR A 178 -1.49 -3.24 4.11
C THR A 178 -1.80 -3.85 2.74
N GLN A 179 -2.65 -4.87 2.68
CA GLN A 179 -3.06 -5.49 1.41
C GLN A 179 -3.82 -4.51 0.52
N THR A 180 -4.69 -3.69 1.11
CA THR A 180 -5.46 -2.66 0.40
C THR A 180 -4.55 -1.54 -0.10
N ALA A 181 -3.61 -1.09 0.72
CA ALA A 181 -2.58 -0.13 0.31
C ALA A 181 -1.74 -0.66 -0.86
N GLY A 182 -1.29 -1.92 -0.78
CA GLY A 182 -0.51 -2.56 -1.85
C GLY A 182 -1.31 -2.76 -3.15
N ALA A 183 -2.61 -3.05 -3.05
CA ALA A 183 -3.50 -3.18 -4.20
C ALA A 183 -3.94 -1.84 -4.79
N GLY A 184 -3.82 -0.74 -4.04
CA GLY A 184 -4.33 0.59 -4.39
C GLY A 184 -5.85 0.73 -4.31
N LYS A 185 -6.58 -0.33 -3.95
CA LYS A 185 -8.05 -0.36 -3.89
C LYS A 185 -8.56 -1.37 -2.89
N LEU A 186 -9.76 -1.13 -2.35
CA LEU A 186 -10.44 -2.07 -1.48
C LEU A 186 -11.01 -3.22 -2.32
N THR A 187 -10.50 -4.43 -2.10
CA THR A 187 -10.99 -5.64 -2.78
C THR A 187 -12.10 -6.29 -1.97
N THR A 188 -12.97 -7.06 -2.63
CA THR A 188 -14.03 -7.83 -1.96
C THR A 188 -13.47 -8.81 -0.94
N GLU A 189 -12.33 -9.43 -1.23
CA GLU A 189 -11.67 -10.36 -0.31
C GLU A 189 -11.18 -9.64 0.96
N ASN A 190 -10.45 -8.53 0.79
CA ASN A 190 -9.96 -7.72 1.90
C ASN A 190 -11.13 -7.19 2.75
N TRP A 191 -12.22 -6.78 2.11
CA TRP A 191 -13.43 -6.34 2.81
C TRP A 191 -14.09 -7.45 3.61
N ASN A 192 -14.22 -8.66 3.05
CA ASN A 192 -14.81 -9.78 3.77
C ASN A 192 -13.97 -10.11 5.01
N GLN A 193 -12.64 -10.15 4.88
CA GLN A 193 -11.73 -10.36 6.02
C GLN A 193 -11.87 -9.28 7.09
N LEU A 194 -12.03 -8.01 6.68
CA LEU A 194 -12.27 -6.90 7.60
C LEU A 194 -13.61 -7.02 8.30
N ALA A 195 -14.68 -7.27 7.56
CA ALA A 195 -16.03 -7.38 8.07
C ALA A 195 -16.17 -8.56 9.03
N ASP A 196 -15.46 -9.66 8.78
CA ASP A 196 -15.40 -10.81 9.68
C ASP A 196 -14.59 -10.50 10.95
N ALA A 197 -13.51 -9.73 10.84
CA ALA A 197 -12.68 -9.35 11.99
C ALA A 197 -13.37 -8.32 12.90
N ILE A 198 -14.07 -7.35 12.33
CA ILE A 198 -14.73 -6.25 13.04
C ILE A 198 -16.17 -6.02 12.53
N PRO A 199 -17.09 -6.98 12.73
CA PRO A 199 -18.45 -6.91 12.19
C PRO A 199 -19.21 -5.65 12.62
N GLY A 200 -18.96 -5.16 13.84
CA GLY A 200 -19.57 -3.94 14.38
C GLY A 200 -19.13 -2.63 13.72
N ALA A 201 -17.99 -2.61 13.01
CA ALA A 201 -17.50 -1.43 12.29
C ALA A 201 -17.83 -1.43 10.80
N SER A 202 -18.10 -2.61 10.21
CA SER A 202 -18.30 -2.77 8.76
C SER A 202 -19.40 -1.86 8.19
N GLY A 203 -20.56 -1.78 8.85
CA GLY A 203 -21.65 -0.91 8.43
C GLY A 203 -21.27 0.58 8.47
N ARG A 204 -20.62 1.03 9.55
CA ARG A 204 -20.18 2.43 9.70
C ARG A 204 -19.12 2.80 8.67
N LEU A 205 -18.19 1.89 8.37
CA LEU A 205 -17.17 2.08 7.32
C LEU A 205 -17.82 2.24 5.94
N GLN A 206 -18.80 1.39 5.63
CA GLN A 206 -19.55 1.49 4.38
C GLN A 206 -20.28 2.84 4.27
N GLU A 207 -20.92 3.29 5.34
CA GLU A 207 -21.58 4.60 5.40
C GLU A 207 -20.60 5.76 5.25
N ALA A 208 -19.44 5.72 5.92
CA ALA A 208 -18.40 6.74 5.82
C ALA A 208 -17.82 6.80 4.39
N MET A 209 -17.53 5.67 3.77
CA MET A 209 -17.08 5.62 2.37
C MET A 209 -18.13 6.20 1.41
N LYS A 210 -19.42 5.92 1.64
CA LYS A 210 -20.51 6.50 0.85
C LYS A 210 -20.61 8.02 1.05
N ALA A 211 -20.52 8.49 2.29
CA ALA A 211 -20.57 9.91 2.62
C ALA A 211 -19.40 10.69 1.99
N ASN A 212 -18.22 10.06 1.93
CA ASN A 212 -17.02 10.60 1.30
C ASN A 212 -17.04 10.52 -0.23
N GLY A 213 -18.07 9.90 -0.83
CA GLY A 213 -18.21 9.77 -2.28
C GLY A 213 -17.33 8.68 -2.91
N ALA A 214 -16.77 7.77 -2.11
CA ALA A 214 -15.90 6.68 -2.59
C ALA A 214 -16.61 5.71 -3.54
N TYR A 215 -17.94 5.67 -3.47
CA TYR A 215 -18.77 4.90 -4.38
C TYR A 215 -20.19 5.47 -4.43
N THR A 216 -20.93 5.07 -5.47
CA THR A 216 -22.36 5.31 -5.58
C THR A 216 -23.07 4.01 -5.93
N GLY A 217 -24.33 3.86 -5.53
CA GLY A 217 -25.08 2.63 -5.78
C GLY A 217 -24.71 1.49 -4.83
N ASP A 218 -24.53 0.28 -5.37
CA ASP A 218 -24.21 -0.92 -4.59
C ASP A 218 -22.73 -0.99 -4.22
N PHE A 219 -22.47 -1.28 -2.95
CA PHE A 219 -21.12 -1.30 -2.40
C PHE A 219 -20.29 -2.50 -2.88
N ARG A 220 -20.91 -3.67 -3.05
CA ARG A 220 -20.19 -4.86 -3.53
C ARG A 220 -19.86 -4.74 -5.01
N GLU A 221 -20.76 -4.16 -5.81
CA GLU A 221 -20.49 -3.84 -7.21
C GLU A 221 -19.33 -2.84 -7.32
N ALA A 222 -19.35 -1.76 -6.53
CA ALA A 222 -18.27 -0.77 -6.51
C ALA A 222 -16.90 -1.39 -6.17
N MET A 223 -16.83 -2.32 -5.20
CA MET A 223 -15.59 -3.05 -4.91
C MET A 223 -15.17 -4.01 -6.04
N ALA A 224 -16.13 -4.70 -6.66
CA ALA A 224 -15.86 -5.61 -7.77
C ALA A 224 -15.29 -4.87 -8.99
N GLU A 225 -15.80 -3.66 -9.26
CA GLU A 225 -15.30 -2.76 -10.29
C GLU A 225 -14.02 -2.02 -9.87
N GLY A 226 -13.65 -2.07 -8.59
CA GLY A 226 -12.46 -1.42 -8.04
C GLY A 226 -12.58 0.10 -7.93
N GLN A 227 -13.80 0.62 -7.77
CA GLN A 227 -14.09 2.05 -7.64
C GLN A 227 -13.55 2.64 -6.33
N ILE A 228 -13.59 1.87 -5.24
CA ILE A 228 -13.17 2.32 -3.91
C ILE A 228 -11.65 2.22 -3.81
N THR A 229 -10.98 3.37 -3.82
CA THR A 229 -9.53 3.45 -3.71
C THR A 229 -9.05 3.16 -2.29
N ALA A 230 -7.77 2.79 -2.15
CA ALA A 230 -7.16 2.62 -0.83
C ALA A 230 -7.16 3.92 -0.03
N GLU A 231 -7.02 5.07 -0.69
CA GLU A 231 -7.05 6.40 -0.05
C GLU A 231 -8.42 6.71 0.53
N GLU A 232 -9.50 6.47 -0.22
CA GLU A 232 -10.86 6.69 0.25
C GLU A 232 -11.24 5.74 1.40
N PHE A 233 -10.79 4.48 1.32
CA PHE A 233 -10.95 3.54 2.41
C PHE A 233 -10.18 3.97 3.67
N ASN A 234 -8.93 4.40 3.53
CA ASN A 234 -8.13 4.91 4.64
C ASN A 234 -8.74 6.18 5.25
N GLN A 235 -9.32 7.06 4.41
CA GLN A 235 -10.04 8.24 4.87
C GLN A 235 -11.24 7.85 5.74
N ALA A 236 -12.05 6.88 5.31
CA ALA A 236 -13.18 6.39 6.11
C ALA A 236 -12.73 5.77 7.44
N ILE A 237 -11.59 5.07 7.48
CA ILE A 237 -11.00 4.57 8.73
C ILE A 237 -10.57 5.73 9.63
N MET A 238 -9.91 6.76 9.08
CA MET A 238 -9.52 7.94 9.84
C MET A 238 -10.72 8.68 10.42
N ASP A 239 -11.78 8.85 9.63
CA ASP A 239 -12.98 9.56 10.06
C ASP A 239 -13.62 8.87 11.26
N LEU A 240 -13.72 7.54 11.26
CA LEU A 240 -14.36 6.79 12.35
C LEU A 240 -13.43 6.50 13.53
N GLY A 241 -12.13 6.34 13.28
CA GLY A 241 -11.15 5.97 14.30
C GLY A 241 -10.60 7.17 15.08
N MET A 242 -10.87 8.39 14.62
CA MET A 242 -10.46 9.63 15.28
C MET A 242 -11.65 10.46 15.78
N GLU A 243 -12.87 9.91 15.76
CA GLU A 243 -14.02 10.48 16.47
C GLU A 243 -13.75 10.48 17.99
N ASP A 244 -13.91 11.66 18.63
CA ASP A 244 -13.81 11.88 20.09
C ASP A 244 -14.97 11.26 20.88
#